data_AF-A0AAU7NJ21-F1
#
_entry.id   AF-A0AAU7NJ21-F1
#
_cell.length_a   1.000
_cell.length_b   1.000
_cell.length_c   1.000
_cell.angle_alpha   90.00
_cell.angle_beta   90.00
_cell.angle_gamma   90.00
#
_symmetry.space_group_name_H-M   'P 1'
#
loop_
_entity.id
_entity.type
_entity.pdbx_description
1 polymer ?
#
loop_
_entity_poly.entity_id
_entity_poly.type
_entity_poly.pdbx_seq_one_letter_code
_entity_poly.pdbx_strand_id
1 'polypeptide(L)' 'MDNLIKCPFCGSDKVSIMPAPKQSDKFYLAGINTETGIVTNHGITVDLISCTHCGSAWLFNKGFKTV' A
#
# COMPACT_ATOMS: atom_id res chain seq x y z
N MET A 1 -11.16 -16.88 1.50
CA MET A 1 -10.38 -16.59 2.72
C MET A 1 -9.70 -15.26 2.50
N ASP A 2 -10.31 -14.20 3.02
CA ASP A 2 -9.75 -12.85 2.97
C ASP A 2 -8.51 -12.82 3.86
N ASN A 3 -7.34 -12.66 3.27
CA ASN A 3 -6.12 -12.37 4.02
C ASN A 3 -6.33 -11.03 4.71
N LEU A 4 -6.84 -11.05 5.95
CA LEU A 4 -6.98 -9.87 6.79
C LEU A 4 -5.58 -9.30 7.01
N ILE A 5 -5.28 -8.21 6.32
CA ILE A 5 -4.07 -7.44 6.56
C ILE A 5 -4.17 -6.92 8.00
N LYS A 6 -3.16 -7.19 8.84
CA LYS A 6 -3.04 -6.55 10.16
C LYS A 6 -2.16 -5.32 10.04
N CYS A 7 -2.39 -4.33 10.90
CA CYS A 7 -1.54 -3.14 10.97
C CYS A 7 -0.12 -3.57 11.38
N PRO A 8 0.91 -3.33 10.53
CA PRO A 8 2.27 -3.75 10.84
C PRO A 8 2.90 -2.94 11.98
N PHE A 9 2.29 -1.81 12.36
CA PHE A 9 2.82 -0.91 13.38
C PHE A 9 2.26 -1.18 14.79
N CYS A 10 1.01 -1.64 14.91
CA CYS A 10 0.37 -1.89 16.21
C CYS A 10 -0.33 -3.25 16.34
N GLY A 11 -0.33 -4.09 15.30
CA GLY A 11 -0.93 -5.42 15.32
C GLY A 11 -2.46 -5.47 15.24
N SER A 12 -3.14 -4.30 15.24
CA SER A 12 -4.60 -4.21 15.13
C SER A 12 -5.12 -4.69 13.78
N ASP A 13 -6.31 -5.27 13.77
CA ASP A 13 -7.10 -5.63 12.60
C ASP A 13 -7.99 -4.48 12.08
N LYS A 14 -8.00 -3.32 12.77
CA LYS A 14 -8.74 -2.11 12.38
C LYS A 14 -8.03 -1.39 11.24
N VAL A 15 -7.96 -2.05 10.09
CA VAL A 15 -7.33 -1.52 8.87
C VAL A 15 -8.33 -1.45 7.72
N SER A 16 -8.16 -0.46 6.86
CA SER A 16 -9.01 -0.27 5.68
C SER A 16 -8.22 0.37 4.55
N ILE A 17 -8.59 0.04 3.31
CA ILE A 17 -8.13 0.79 2.13
C ILE A 17 -8.71 2.21 2.24
N MET A 18 -7.85 3.22 2.13
CA MET A 18 -8.28 4.61 2.15
C MET A 18 -9.04 4.92 0.85
N PRO A 19 -10.29 5.38 0.93
CA PRO A 19 -11.01 5.78 -0.27
C PRO A 19 -10.32 7.01 -0.88
N ALA A 20 -9.93 6.91 -2.16
CA ALA A 20 -9.43 8.07 -2.88
C ALA A 20 -10.58 9.07 -3.10
N PRO A 21 -10.31 10.39 -3.02
CA PRO A 21 -11.32 11.40 -3.33
C PRO A 21 -11.63 11.35 -4.84
N LYS A 22 -12.69 10.62 -5.21
CA LYS A 22 -13.29 10.54 -6.55
C LYS A 22 -12.27 10.23 -7.67
N GLN A 23 -12.26 8.96 -8.09
CA GLN A 23 -11.53 8.36 -9.22
C GLN A 23 -10.19 7.71 -8.84
N SER A 24 -10.22 6.37 -8.93
CA SER A 24 -9.15 5.38 -8.74
C SER A 24 -8.74 5.09 -7.30
N ASP A 25 -9.03 3.87 -6.85
CA ASP A 25 -8.67 3.33 -5.53
C ASP A 25 -7.16 3.05 -5.37
N LYS A 26 -6.35 3.36 -6.40
CA LYS A 26 -4.95 2.96 -6.49
C LYS A 26 -4.05 4.09 -6.97
N PHE A 27 -2.87 4.17 -6.35
CA PHE A 27 -1.83 5.13 -6.68
C PHE A 27 -0.79 4.48 -7.61
N TYR A 28 -0.35 5.21 -8.64
CA TYR A 28 0.75 4.77 -9.51
C TYR A 28 2.08 5.32 -9.01
N LEU A 29 2.99 4.42 -8.62
CA LEU A 29 4.37 4.75 -8.26
C LEU A 29 5.24 4.64 -9.51
N ALA A 30 5.60 5.79 -10.08
CA ALA A 30 6.49 5.88 -11.25
C ALA A 30 7.98 5.76 -10.90
N GLY A 31 8.32 5.98 -9.63
CA GLY A 31 9.68 6.22 -9.13
C GLY A 31 9.79 5.95 -7.64
N ILE A 32 10.76 5.14 -7.20
CA ILE A 32 11.16 5.08 -5.79
C ILE A 32 12.61 5.56 -5.71
N ASN A 33 12.84 6.72 -5.07
CA ASN A 33 14.18 7.21 -4.83
C ASN A 33 14.61 6.80 -3.42
N THR A 34 15.64 5.95 -3.35
CA THR A 34 16.27 5.51 -2.10
C THR A 34 17.61 6.20 -1.94
N GLU A 35 18.21 6.13 -0.75
CA GLU A 35 19.57 6.67 -0.52
C GLU A 35 20.63 6.06 -1.45
N THR A 36 20.35 4.89 -2.03
CA THR A 36 21.22 4.21 -3.00
C THR A 36 20.90 4.54 -4.47
N GLY A 37 19.93 5.43 -4.73
CA GLY A 37 19.49 5.87 -6.07
C GLY A 37 18.02 5.56 -6.38
N ILE A 38 17.61 5.84 -7.63
CA ILE A 38 16.25 5.57 -8.11
C ILE A 38 16.12 4.09 -8.49
N VAL A 39 15.16 3.40 -7.87
CA VAL A 39 14.88 1.98 -8.03
C VAL A 39 13.45 1.79 -8.51
N THR A 40 13.18 2.03 -9.79
CA THR A 40 12.00 1.46 -10.47
C THR A 40 12.25 1.46 -11.97
N ASN A 41 12.29 0.27 -12.59
CA ASN A 41 12.39 0.14 -14.04
C ASN A 41 11.01 0.04 -14.71
N HIS A 42 9.96 -0.34 -13.95
CA HIS A 42 8.56 -0.40 -14.40
C HIS A 42 7.67 0.14 -13.27
N GLY A 43 6.76 1.07 -13.57
CA GLY A 43 5.90 1.65 -12.54
C GLY A 43 4.90 0.64 -11.99
N ILE A 44 4.50 0.85 -10.73
CA ILE A 44 3.74 -0.13 -9.97
C ILE A 44 2.52 0.53 -9.33
N THR A 45 1.39 -0.18 -9.38
CA THR A 45 0.14 0.29 -8.79
C THR A 45 0.02 -0.22 -7.35
N VAL A 46 -0.31 0.66 -6.40
CA VAL A 46 -0.41 0.34 -4.97
C VAL A 46 -1.73 0.82 -4.38
N ASP A 47 -2.21 0.12 -3.36
CA ASP A 47 -3.32 0.55 -2.51
C ASP A 47 -2.77 1.37 -1.34
N LEU A 48 -3.43 2.46 -0.95
CA LEU A 48 -3.13 3.16 0.30
C LEU A 48 -4.01 2.57 1.41
N ILE A 49 -3.39 2.05 2.46
CA ILE A 49 -4.09 1.45 3.60
C ILE A 49 -3.85 2.31 4.84
N SER A 50 -4.86 2.46 5.69
CA SER A 50 -4.75 3.11 6.99
C SER A 50 -5.24 2.23 8.13
N CYS A 51 -4.70 2.46 9.33
CA CYS A 51 -5.15 1.86 10.56
C CYS A 51 -5.86 2.90 11.44
N THR A 52 -7.14 2.68 11.73
CA THR A 52 -7.93 3.60 12.56
C THR A 52 -7.63 3.47 14.06
N HIS A 53 -6.89 2.44 14.47
CA HIS A 53 -6.44 2.27 15.85
C HIS A 53 -5.27 3.18 16.22
N CYS A 54 -4.20 3.19 15.42
CA CYS A 54 -2.98 3.95 15.70
C CYS A 54 -2.74 5.14 14.76
N GLY A 55 -3.60 5.34 13.75
CA GLY A 55 -3.50 6.44 12.79
C GLY A 55 -2.43 6.28 11.70
N SER A 56 -1.69 5.16 11.68
CA SER A 56 -0.65 4.91 10.66
C SER A 56 -1.26 4.61 9.29
N ALA A 57 -0.56 5.00 8.22
CA ALA A 57 -0.90 4.67 6.83
C ALA A 57 0.32 4.15 6.07
N TRP A 58 0.12 3.26 5.11
CA TRP A 58 1.20 2.68 4.30
C TRP A 58 0.73 2.27 2.90
N LEU A 59 1.70 2.16 1.98
CA LEU A 59 1.49 1.67 0.63
C LEU A 59 1.53 0.15 0.63
N PHE A 60 0.54 -0.49 0.03
CA PHE A 60 0.43 -1.94 -0.06
C PHE A 60 0.35 -2.39 -1.51
N ASN A 61 1.09 -3.45 -1.82
CA ASN A 61 0.97 -4.15 -3.08
C ASN A 61 0.80 -5.65 -2.81
N LYS A 62 -0.18 -6.28 -3.46
CA LYS A 62 -0.41 -7.74 -3.37
C LYS A 62 0.69 -8.59 -4.02
N GLY A 63 1.67 -7.97 -4.69
CA GLY A 63 2.72 -8.64 -5.46
C GLY A 63 2.20 -9.21 -6.78
N PHE A 64 3.11 -9.47 -7.73
CA PHE A 64 2.78 -10.17 -8.96
C PHE A 64 2.73 -11.68 -8.69
N LYS A 65 1.67 -12.36 -9.12
CA LYS A 65 1.75 -13.82 -9.32
C LYS A 65 2.56 -14.04 -10.59
N THR A 66 3.80 -14.52 -10.48
CA THR A 66 4.48 -15.12 -11.62
C THR A 66 3.71 -16.39 -11.99
N VAL A 67 3.21 -16.44 -13.22
CA VAL A 67 2.53 -17.61 -13.80
C VAL A 67 3.55 -18.70 -14.07
#